data_AF-A0A7J2TNT7-F1
#
_entry.id   AF-A0A7J2TNT7-F1
#
_cell.length_a   1.000
_cell.length_b   1.000
_cell.length_c   1.000
_cell.angle_alpha   90.00
_cell.angle_beta   90.00
_cell.angle_gamma   90.00
#
_symmetry.space_group_name_H-M   'P 1'
#
loop_
_entity.id
_entity.type
_entity.pdbx_description
1 polymer ?
#
loop_
_entity_poly.entity_id
_entity_poly.type
_entity_poly.pdbx_seq_one_letter_code
_entity_poly.pdbx_strand_id
1 'polypeptide(L)' 'MSDKDFMGLLFPEALVKKIEIKEITPCTADPERIKFLAQADKSLEDVLPILYLVIPNGNILKN' A
#
# COMPACT_ATOMS: atom_id res chain seq x y z
N MET A 1 15.84 11.84 -13.85
CA MET A 1 15.15 11.98 -12.53
C MET A 1 14.52 10.63 -12.24
N SER A 2 14.82 9.99 -11.12
CA SER A 2 14.28 8.66 -10.81
C SER A 2 12.90 8.77 -10.13
N ASP A 3 12.07 7.72 -10.20
CA ASP A 3 10.76 7.70 -9.56
C ASP A 3 10.85 8.02 -8.05
N LYS A 4 11.95 7.62 -7.40
CA LYS A 4 12.21 7.90 -5.98
C LYS A 4 12.40 9.39 -5.70
N ASP A 5 13.01 10.11 -6.64
CA ASP A 5 13.27 11.55 -6.50
C ASP A 5 11.97 12.36 -6.67
N PHE A 6 11.09 11.92 -7.58
CA PHE A 6 9.78 12.54 -7.79
C PHE A 6 8.84 12.30 -6.59
N MET A 7 8.84 11.08 -6.05
CA MET A 7 8.06 10.74 -4.85
C MET A 7 8.54 11.50 -3.61
N GLY A 8 9.86 11.71 -3.47
CA GLY A 8 10.43 12.52 -2.38
C GLY A 8 10.10 14.02 -2.47
N LEU A 9 9.84 14.53 -3.69
CA LEU A 9 9.43 15.91 -3.93
C LEU A 9 7.94 16.14 -3.63
N LEU A 10 7.08 15.16 -3.96
CA LEU A 10 5.64 15.23 -3.70
C LEU A 10 5.29 15.00 -2.23
N PHE A 11 6.09 14.22 -1.50
CA PHE A 11 5.83 13.85 -0.11
C PHE A 11 7.12 14.04 0.71
N PRO A 12 7.46 15.31 1.05
CA PRO A 12 8.71 15.63 1.75
C PRO A 12 8.80 15.03 3.16
N GLU A 13 7.67 14.68 3.76
CA GLU A 13 7.58 13.77 4.91
C GLU A 13 7.02 12.43 4.42
N ALA A 14 7.67 11.32 4.72
CA ALA A 14 7.13 9.99 4.47
C ALA A 14 5.74 9.88 5.12
N LEU A 15 4.69 9.80 4.29
CA LEU A 15 3.31 9.85 4.74
C LEU A 15 2.99 8.70 5.71
N VAL A 16 3.44 7.50 5.37
CA VAL A 16 3.37 6.30 6.21
C VAL A 16 4.70 6.14 6.93
N LYS A 17 4.69 6.11 8.27
CA LYS A 17 5.90 5.97 9.09
C LYS A 17 6.08 4.56 9.63
N LYS A 18 4.99 3.78 9.71
CA LYS A 18 5.02 2.40 10.22
C LYS A 18 4.04 1.51 9.47
N ILE A 19 4.48 0.28 9.19
CA ILE A 19 3.65 -0.82 8.72
C ILE A 19 3.86 -2.01 9.67
N GLU A 20 2.78 -2.68 10.05
CA GLU A 20 2.80 -3.83 10.95
C GLU A 20 2.03 -5.00 10.31
N ILE A 21 2.63 -6.20 10.32
CA ILE A 21 1.93 -7.42 9.92
C ILE A 21 1.00 -7.81 11.08
N LYS A 22 -0.30 -7.87 10.79
CA LYS A 22 -1.33 -8.27 11.74
C LYS A 22 -1.61 -9.76 11.68
N GLU A 23 -1.58 -10.35 10.48
CA GLU A 23 -1.90 -11.76 10.29
C GLU A 23 -1.04 -12.40 9.20
N ILE A 24 -0.78 -13.69 9.39
CA ILE A 24 -0.14 -14.57 8.41
C ILE A 24 -1.02 -15.81 8.31
N THR A 25 -1.57 -16.06 7.12
CA THR A 25 -2.52 -17.17 6.88
C THR A 25 -2.21 -17.85 5.55
N PRO A 26 -2.63 -19.11 5.34
CA PRO A 26 -2.58 -19.73 4.02
C PRO A 26 -3.40 -18.92 3.00
N CYS A 27 -2.91 -18.82 1.76
CA CYS A 27 -3.68 -18.17 0.70
C CYS A 27 -4.83 -19.09 0.24
N THR A 28 -6.05 -18.59 0.27
CA THR A 28 -7.24 -19.36 -0.14
C THR A 28 -7.34 -19.57 -1.65
N ALA A 29 -6.70 -18.69 -2.44
CA ALA A 29 -6.73 -18.75 -3.91
C ALA A 29 -5.59 -19.60 -4.49
N ASP A 30 -4.51 -19.81 -3.74
CA ASP A 30 -3.32 -20.55 -4.19
C ASP A 30 -2.64 -21.21 -2.98
N PRO A 31 -2.70 -22.55 -2.84
CA PRO A 31 -2.17 -23.26 -1.68
C PRO A 31 -0.65 -23.21 -1.56
N GLU A 32 0.08 -22.85 -2.62
CA GLU A 32 1.53 -22.66 -2.58
C GLU A 32 1.94 -21.27 -2.06
N ARG A 33 0.96 -20.38 -1.81
CA ARG A 33 1.19 -19.01 -1.34
C ARG A 33 0.74 -18.80 0.09
N ILE A 34 1.39 -17.85 0.74
CA ILE A 34 1.03 -17.35 2.07
C ILE A 34 0.42 -15.95 1.90
N LYS A 35 -0.70 -15.70 2.57
CA LYS A 35 -1.34 -14.40 2.68
C LYS A 35 -0.82 -13.67 3.92
N PHE A 36 -0.32 -12.46 3.71
CA PHE A 36 0.01 -11.52 4.77
C PHE A 36 -1.06 -10.43 4.82
N LEU A 37 -1.57 -10.13 6.01
CA LEU A 37 -2.41 -8.96 6.25
C LEU A 37 -1.59 -7.97 7.09
N ALA A 38 -1.40 -6.76 6.57
CA ALA A 38 -0.63 -5.71 7.21
C ALA A 38 -1.45 -4.42 7.33
N GLN A 39 -1.09 -3.58 8.30
CA GLN A 39 -1.73 -2.32 8.60
C GLN A 39 -0.70 -1.20 8.70
N ALA A 40 -1.00 -0.06 8.07
CA ALA A 40 -0.21 1.16 8.17
C ALA A 40 -0.66 2.04 9.35
N ASP A 41 0.18 2.97 9.78
CA ASP A 41 -0.13 3.99 10.80
C ASP A 41 -1.01 5.14 10.30
N LYS A 42 -1.45 5.08 9.04
CA LYS A 42 -2.31 6.05 8.38
C LYS A 42 -3.62 5.42 7.94
N SER A 43 -4.66 6.25 7.88
CA SER A 43 -5.95 5.83 7.34
C SER A 43 -5.87 5.67 5.81
N LEU A 44 -6.84 4.97 5.23
CA LEU A 44 -6.90 4.79 3.79
C LEU A 44 -7.08 6.14 3.08
N GLU A 45 -7.91 7.03 3.64
CA GLU A 45 -8.19 8.36 3.07
C GLU A 45 -6.92 9.21 2.93
N ASP A 46 -6.03 9.14 3.92
CA ASP A 46 -4.76 9.86 3.89
C ASP A 46 -3.86 9.38 2.75
N VAL A 47 -3.85 8.06 2.48
CA VAL A 47 -2.93 7.44 1.52
C VAL A 47 -3.51 7.26 0.12
N LEU A 48 -4.84 7.37 -0.04
CA LEU A 48 -5.56 7.17 -1.30
C LEU A 48 -4.99 7.98 -2.47
N PRO A 49 -4.68 9.29 -2.32
CA PRO A 49 -4.12 10.08 -3.41
C PRO A 49 -2.81 9.50 -3.95
N ILE A 50 -1.98 8.94 -3.06
CA ILE A 50 -0.72 8.30 -3.45
C ILE A 50 -0.99 6.97 -4.13
N LEU A 51 -1.81 6.12 -3.50
CA LEU A 51 -2.14 4.78 -4.02
C LEU A 51 -2.75 4.85 -5.43
N TYR A 52 -3.60 5.85 -5.68
CA TYR A 52 -4.19 6.08 -6.99
C TYR A 52 -3.14 6.36 -8.08
N LEU A 53 -2.05 7.03 -7.74
CA LEU A 53 -0.99 7.39 -8.69
C LEU A 53 -0.01 6.24 -8.95
N VAL A 54 0.22 5.37 -7.96
CA VAL A 54 1.29 4.36 -8.00
C VAL A 54 0.82 2.95 -8.31
N ILE A 55 -0.46 2.63 -8.16
CA ILE A 55 -1.00 1.29 -8.47
C ILE A 55 -1.45 1.27 -9.95
N PRO A 56 -0.71 0.61 -10.86
CA PRO A 56 -1.14 0.48 -12.24
C PRO A 56 -2.37 -0.43 -12.26
N ASN A 57 -3.48 0.04 -12.84
CA ASN A 57 -4.76 -0.69 -12.91
C ASN A 57 -5.40 -1.00 -11.54
N GLY A 58 -5.28 -0.09 -10.57
CA GLY A 58 -6.00 -0.19 -9.30
C GLY A 58 -7.51 -0.15 -9.50
N ASN A 59 -8.13 -1.29 -9.79
CA ASN A 59 -9.57 -1.50 -9.69
C ASN A 59 -9.93 -1.47 -8.19
N ILE A 60 -9.98 -0.27 -7.62
CA ILE A 60 -10.66 -0.04 -6.35
C ILE A 60 -12.14 -0.25 -6.67
N LEU A 61 -12.61 -1.47 -6.45
CA LEU A 61 -14.03 -1.78 -6.52
C LEU A 61 -14.72 -0.93 -5.44
N LYS A 62 -15.34 0.17 -5.87
CA LYS A 62 -16.31 0.90 -5.06
C LYS A 62 -17.51 -0.04 -4.87
N ASN A 63 -17.69 -0.51 -3.63
CA ASN A 63 -18.97 -1.04 -3.17
C ASN A 63 -19.76 0.09 -2.51
#